data_AF-A0A1B7W2T6-F1
#
_entry.id   AF-A0A1B7W2T6-F1
#
_cell.length_a   1.000
_cell.length_b   1.000
_cell.length_c   1.000
_cell.angle_alpha   90.00
_cell.angle_beta   90.00
_cell.angle_gamma   90.00
#
_symmetry.space_group_name_H-M   'P 1'
#
loop_
_entity.id
_entity.type
_entity.pdbx_description
1 polymer ?
#
loop_
_entity_poly.entity_id
_entity_poly.type
_entity_poly.pdbx_seq_one_letter_code
_entity_poly.pdbx_strand_id
1 'polypeptide(L)' 'QAIALAEALLARLPADVEVRQWLAIAYQIWGRALITEKQFPKARIYLKKALKTDPDNKALWSEVQQDFQRLGV' A
#
# COMPACT_ATOMS: atom_id res chain seq x y z
N GLN A 1 -10.18 5.31 8.17
CA GLN A 1 -11.14 4.33 8.72
C GLN A 1 -11.23 3.03 7.89
N ALA A 2 -10.94 3.02 6.57
CA ALA A 2 -10.92 1.78 5.77
C ALA A 2 -9.69 0.86 5.99
N ILE A 3 -8.48 1.41 6.11
CA ILE A 3 -7.24 0.62 6.29
C ILE A 3 -7.28 -0.23 7.59
N ALA A 4 -7.73 0.35 8.70
CA ALA A 4 -7.79 -0.36 9.99
C ALA A 4 -8.74 -1.58 9.94
N LEU A 5 -9.84 -1.50 9.19
CA LEU A 5 -10.75 -2.63 8.99
C LEU A 5 -10.07 -3.72 8.16
N ALA A 6 -9.39 -3.34 7.07
CA ALA A 6 -8.66 -4.29 6.24
C ALA A 6 -7.45 -4.93 6.97
N GLU A 7 -6.76 -4.19 7.85
CA GLU A 7 -5.74 -4.74 8.76
C GLU A 7 -6.36 -5.76 9.73
N ALA A 8 -7.53 -5.47 10.30
CA ALA A 8 -8.24 -6.38 11.19
C ALA A 8 -8.77 -7.64 10.49
N LEU A 9 -9.14 -7.53 9.22
CA LEU A 9 -9.50 -8.66 8.36
C LEU A 9 -8.26 -9.51 8.05
N LEU A 10 -7.14 -8.89 7.67
CA LEU A 10 -5.91 -9.61 7.38
C LEU A 10 -5.41 -10.40 8.62
N ALA A 11 -5.57 -9.83 9.81
CA ALA A 11 -5.22 -10.54 11.05
C ALA A 11 -6.06 -11.81 11.29
N ARG A 12 -7.31 -11.85 10.81
CA ARG A 12 -8.20 -13.01 10.92
C ARG A 12 -8.07 -13.98 9.75
N LEU A 13 -7.75 -13.46 8.57
CA LEU A 13 -7.71 -14.17 7.31
C LEU A 13 -6.38 -13.94 6.59
N PRO A 14 -5.23 -14.35 7.17
CA PRO A 14 -3.91 -14.00 6.64
C PRO A 14 -3.58 -14.65 5.29
N ALA A 15 -4.22 -15.78 4.96
CA ALA A 15 -4.02 -16.51 3.72
C ALA A 15 -4.95 -16.03 2.59
N ASP A 16 -5.95 -15.20 2.90
CA ASP A 16 -6.92 -14.72 1.92
C ASP A 16 -6.23 -13.75 0.96
N VAL A 17 -6.26 -14.09 -0.32
CA VAL A 17 -5.60 -13.32 -1.39
C VAL A 17 -6.32 -11.99 -1.62
N GLU A 18 -7.65 -11.98 -1.57
CA GLU A 18 -8.44 -10.76 -1.81
C GLU A 18 -8.21 -9.74 -0.70
N VAL A 19 -8.21 -10.19 0.56
CA VAL A 19 -7.95 -9.33 1.72
C VAL A 19 -6.55 -8.71 1.64
N ARG A 20 -5.53 -9.50 1.28
CA ARG A 20 -4.16 -8.99 1.07
C ARG A 20 -4.11 -7.97 -0.06
N GLN A 21 -4.68 -8.30 -1.21
CA GLN A 21 -4.69 -7.42 -2.37
C GLN A 21 -5.39 -6.09 -2.08
N TRP A 22 -6.56 -6.12 -1.44
CA TRP A 22 -7.30 -4.91 -1.08
C TRP A 22 -6.53 -4.03 -0.10
N LEU A 23 -5.95 -4.62 0.95
CA LEU A 23 -5.16 -3.85 1.91
C LEU A 23 -3.92 -3.24 1.25
N ALA A 24 -3.26 -3.98 0.36
CA ALA A 24 -2.09 -3.52 -0.36
C ALA A 24 -2.41 -2.32 -1.28
N ILE A 25 -3.52 -2.40 -2.03
CA ILE A 25 -4.04 -1.29 -2.85
C ILE A 25 -4.42 -0.09 -1.97
N ALA A 26 -5.08 -0.32 -0.84
CA ALA A 26 -5.45 0.77 0.07
C ALA A 26 -4.22 1.51 0.62
N TYR A 27 -3.14 0.79 0.95
CA TYR A 27 -1.87 1.40 1.32
C TYR A 27 -1.25 2.22 0.19
N GLN A 28 -1.33 1.74 -1.04
CA GLN A 28 -0.80 2.45 -2.21
C GLN A 28 -1.56 3.75 -2.48
N ILE A 29 -2.90 3.72 -2.47
CA ILE A 29 -3.74 4.91 -2.60
C ILE A 29 -3.45 5.93 -1.49
N TRP A 30 -3.29 5.47 -0.24
CA TRP A 30 -2.95 6.35 0.87
C TRP A 30 -1.54 6.93 0.74
N GLY A 31 -0.59 6.13 0.26
CA GLY A 31 0.74 6.60 -0.13
C GLY A 31 0.67 7.75 -1.14
N ARG A 32 -0.13 7.61 -2.21
CA ARG A 32 -0.35 8.67 -3.21
C ARG A 32 -0.93 9.94 -2.61
N ALA A 33 -1.96 9.83 -1.77
CA ALA A 33 -2.55 10.99 -1.11
C ALA A 33 -1.50 11.75 -0.27
N LEU A 34 -0.66 11.02 0.48
CA LEU A 34 0.42 11.60 1.26
C LEU A 34 1.52 12.26 0.40
N ILE A 35 1.78 11.75 -0.81
CA ILE A 35 2.67 12.42 -1.79
C ILE A 35 2.08 13.79 -2.16
N THR A 36 0.79 13.83 -2.51
CA THR A 36 0.08 15.07 -2.86
C THR A 36 0.11 16.08 -1.71
N GLU A 37 0.01 15.60 -0.46
CA GLU A 37 0.12 16.42 0.75
C GLU A 37 1.58 16.76 1.15
N LYS A 38 2.58 16.36 0.35
CA LYS A 38 4.02 16.54 0.62
C LYS A 38 4.51 15.86 1.90
N GLN A 39 3.76 14.90 2.44
CA GLN A 39 4.13 14.09 3.61
C GLN A 39 5.02 12.90 3.23
N PHE A 40 6.14 13.17 2.55
CA PHE A 40 6.98 12.16 1.90
C PHE A 40 7.47 11.01 2.80
N PRO A 41 7.89 11.25 4.06
CA PRO A 41 8.31 10.17 4.95
C PRO A 41 7.17 9.18 5.25
N LYS A 42 5.95 9.69 5.45
CA LYS A 42 4.77 8.85 5.68
C LYS A 42 4.36 8.11 4.41
N ALA A 43 4.37 8.79 3.26
CA ALA A 43 4.09 8.16 1.97
C ALA A 43 4.98 6.94 1.74
N ARG A 44 6.29 7.09 1.98
CA ARG A 44 7.27 5.99 1.86
C ARG A 44 6.94 4.79 2.76
N ILE A 45 6.47 5.01 3.98
CA ILE A 45 6.08 3.92 4.89
C ILE A 45 4.91 3.14 4.30
N TYR A 46 3.86 3.83 3.86
CA TYR A 46 2.67 3.18 3.31
C TYR A 46 2.93 2.46 1.98
N LEU A 47 3.73 3.04 1.09
CA LEU A 47 4.15 2.37 -0.14
C LEU A 47 4.96 1.09 0.13
N LYS A 48 5.84 1.10 1.14
CA LYS A 48 6.55 -0.12 1.57
C LYS A 48 5.59 -1.17 2.16
N LYS A 49 4.57 -0.73 2.92
CA LYS A 49 3.53 -1.63 3.43
C LYS A 49 2.76 -2.28 2.28
N ALA A 50 2.40 -1.53 1.24
CA ALA A 50 1.71 -2.05 0.06
C ALA A 50 2.46 -3.25 -0.55
N LEU A 51 3.76 -3.07 -0.85
CA LEU A 51 4.60 -4.14 -1.43
C LEU A 51 4.76 -5.35 -0.51
N LYS A 52 4.82 -5.14 0.82
CA LYS A 52 4.95 -6.23 1.78
C LYS A 52 3.66 -7.04 1.90
N THR A 53 2.51 -6.38 1.79
CA THR A 53 1.21 -7.03 1.96
C THR A 53 0.83 -7.92 0.78
N ASP A 54 1.21 -7.53 -0.44
CA ASP A 54 0.92 -8.30 -1.66
C ASP A 54 2.16 -8.34 -2.59
N PRO A 55 3.15 -9.19 -2.27
CA PRO A 55 4.44 -9.21 -2.99
C PRO A 55 4.34 -9.82 -4.40
N ASP A 56 3.36 -10.68 -4.66
CA ASP A 56 3.22 -11.41 -5.93
C ASP A 56 2.47 -10.58 -7.00
N ASN A 57 1.86 -9.46 -6.59
CA ASN A 57 1.08 -8.60 -7.47
C ASN A 57 1.97 -7.64 -8.26
N LYS A 58 2.34 -8.08 -9.47
CA LYS A 58 3.19 -7.33 -10.40
C LYS A 58 2.59 -5.97 -10.80
N ALA A 59 1.26 -5.89 -10.90
CA ALA A 59 0.59 -4.63 -11.25
C ALA A 59 0.76 -3.61 -10.13
N LEU A 60 0.49 -4.01 -8.88
CA LEU A 60 0.73 -3.17 -7.70
C LEU A 60 2.20 -2.74 -7.62
N TRP A 61 3.13 -3.66 -7.88
CA TRP A 61 4.55 -3.34 -7.85
C TRP A 61 4.90 -2.20 -8.83
N SER A 62 4.41 -2.27 -10.07
CA SER A 62 4.62 -1.22 -11.07
C SER A 62 4.05 0.14 -10.62
N GLU A 63 2.83 0.16 -10.09
CA GLU A 63 2.19 1.38 -9.58
C GLU A 63 2.97 2.00 -8.42
N VAL A 64 3.40 1.17 -7.46
CA VAL A 64 4.18 1.63 -6.30
C VAL A 64 5.57 2.13 -6.70
N GLN A 65 6.21 1.50 -7.69
CA GLN A 65 7.48 2.02 -8.21
C GLN A 65 7.32 3.40 -8.83
N GLN A 66 6.27 3.65 -9.61
CA GLN A 66 5.98 4.98 -10.13
C GLN A 66 5.75 6.00 -9.00
N ASP A 67 5.09 5.57 -7.91
CA ASP A 67 4.89 6.42 -6.73
C ASP A 67 6.21 6.71 -6.00
N PHE A 68 7.16 5.77 -5.95
CA PHE A 68 8.51 6.03 -5.43
C PHE A 68 9.32 6.97 -6.32
N GLN A 69 9.21 6.88 -7.64
CA GLN A 69 9.86 7.82 -8.56
C GLN A 69 9.39 9.26 -8.32
N ARG A 70 8.09 9.45 -8.04
CA ARG A 70 7.53 10.78 -7.68
C ARG A 70 8.07 11.33 -6.36
N LEU A 71 8.61 10.49 -5.48
CA LEU A 71 9.24 10.88 -4.23
C LEU A 71 10.72 11.29 -4.41
N GLY A 72 11.25 11.27 -5.63
CA GLY A 72 12.65 11.60 -5.91
C GLY A 72 13.63 10.51 -5.48
N VAL A 73 13.23 9.24 -5.58
CA VAL A 73 14.12 8.08 -5.42
C VAL A 73 14.60 7.59 -6.77
#